data_AF-A0A3C0KRU6-F1
#
_entry.id   AF-A0A3C0KRU6-F1
#
_cell.length_a   1.000
_cell.length_b   1.000
_cell.length_c   1.000
_cell.angle_alpha   90.00
_cell.angle_beta   90.00
_cell.angle_gamma   90.00
#
_symmetry.space_group_name_H-M   'P 1'
#
loop_
_entity.id
_entity.type
_entity.pdbx_description
1 polymer ?
#
loop_
_entity_poly.entity_id
_entity_poly.type
_entity_poly.pdbx_seq_one_letter_code
_entity_poly.pdbx_strand_id
1 'polypeptide(L)'
;MLVAVRSLAVVIIMVFSLNPLFAGDIPLSALSDLNNFAKQMVEKRSLSAGYPVNQNTELKEFYQWYINSGLAELAMNNVGNPRKPSPYQLSTHKYENEVVDFFAPLYGFNKNESWGIVTFSGTDGNNHGVYFGAKYLLAKTRMKPVVYVS
;
A
#
# COMPACT_ATOMS: atom_id res chain seq x y z
N MET A 1 -21.07 -15.38 26.56
CA MET A 1 -21.89 -15.00 25.38
C MET A 1 -21.13 -14.09 24.39
N LEU A 2 -20.41 -13.06 24.84
CA LEU A 2 -19.67 -12.13 23.95
C LEU A 2 -18.52 -12.75 23.15
N VAL A 3 -17.85 -13.79 23.69
CA VAL A 3 -16.71 -14.47 23.03
C VAL A 3 -17.16 -15.36 21.87
N ALA A 4 -18.29 -16.07 22.02
CA ALA A 4 -18.84 -16.94 20.97
C ALA A 4 -19.32 -16.14 19.75
N VAL A 5 -19.88 -14.95 19.95
CA VAL A 5 -20.32 -14.05 18.87
C VAL A 5 -19.12 -13.50 18.07
N ARG A 6 -18.00 -13.21 18.73
CA ARG A 6 -16.76 -12.80 18.04
C ARG A 6 -16.14 -13.93 17.22
N SER A 7 -16.15 -15.16 17.74
CA SER A 7 -15.65 -16.33 17.00
C SER A 7 -16.49 -16.64 15.76
N LEU A 8 -17.82 -16.48 15.83
CA LEU A 8 -18.72 -16.71 14.71
C LEU A 8 -18.54 -15.65 13.60
N ALA A 9 -18.36 -14.38 13.96
CA ALA A 9 -18.12 -13.31 13.01
C ALA A 9 -16.81 -13.48 12.23
N VAL A 10 -15.73 -13.94 12.88
CA VAL A 10 -14.44 -14.22 12.23
C VAL A 10 -14.56 -15.37 11.23
N VAL A 11 -15.31 -16.43 11.57
CA VAL A 11 -15.56 -17.57 10.67
C VAL A 11 -16.37 -17.13 9.45
N ILE A 12 -17.38 -16.27 9.63
CA ILE A 12 -18.19 -15.73 8.53
C ILE A 12 -17.33 -14.90 7.56
N ILE A 13 -16.46 -14.01 8.07
CA ILE A 13 -15.57 -13.20 7.24
C ILE A 13 -14.58 -14.08 6.46
N MET A 14 -14.06 -15.16 7.07
CA MET A 14 -13.22 -16.15 6.38
C MET A 14 -13.96 -16.87 5.24
N VAL A 15 -15.23 -17.25 5.44
CA VAL A 15 -16.01 -17.98 4.43
C VAL A 15 -16.35 -17.11 3.23
N PHE A 16 -16.62 -15.81 3.43
CA PHE A 16 -16.92 -14.87 2.34
C PHE A 16 -15.68 -14.43 1.55
N SER A 17 -14.52 -14.33 2.20
CA SER A 17 -13.28 -13.91 1.52
C SER A 17 -12.63 -15.00 0.67
N LEU A 18 -13.06 -16.26 0.81
CA LEU A 18 -12.44 -17.42 0.16
C LEU A 18 -13.32 -18.10 -0.91
N ASN A 19 -14.59 -17.69 -1.09
CA ASN A 19 -15.51 -18.35 -2.01
C ASN A 19 -15.85 -17.47 -3.24
N PRO A 20 -15.33 -17.79 -4.44
CA PRO A 20 -15.69 -17.10 -5.68
C PRO A 20 -17.15 -17.35 -6.11
N LEU A 21 -17.85 -18.30 -5.47
CA LEU A 21 -19.26 -18.63 -5.72
C LEU A 21 -20.24 -17.44 -5.54
N PHE A 22 -19.82 -16.38 -4.85
CA PHE A 22 -20.63 -15.16 -4.65
C PHE A 22 -20.21 -13.99 -5.55
N ALA A 23 -19.19 -14.16 -6.40
CA ALA A 23 -18.85 -13.17 -7.40
C ALA A 23 -19.83 -13.31 -8.57
N GLY A 24 -20.83 -12.43 -8.66
CA GLY A 24 -21.73 -12.38 -9.81
C GLY A 24 -21.00 -11.95 -11.08
N ASP A 25 -21.57 -12.26 -12.25
CA ASP A 25 -21.03 -11.83 -13.53
C ASP A 25 -21.00 -10.30 -13.65
N ILE A 26 -19.92 -9.76 -14.23
CA ILE A 26 -19.80 -8.32 -14.49
C ILE A 26 -20.75 -7.95 -15.64
N PRO A 27 -21.71 -7.02 -15.46
CA PRO A 27 -22.61 -6.62 -16.53
C PRO A 27 -21.87 -6.07 -17.75
N LEU A 28 -22.28 -6.44 -18.96
CA LEU A 28 -21.66 -5.95 -20.21
C LEU A 28 -21.70 -4.41 -20.33
N SER A 29 -22.72 -3.75 -19.78
CA SER A 29 -22.80 -2.29 -19.71
C SER A 29 -21.66 -1.68 -18.88
N ALA A 30 -21.27 -2.33 -17.78
CA ALA A 30 -20.18 -1.87 -16.94
C ALA A 30 -18.84 -1.89 -17.69
N LEU A 31 -18.62 -2.88 -18.57
CA LEU A 31 -17.42 -2.94 -19.42
C LEU A 31 -17.39 -1.80 -20.46
N SER A 32 -18.54 -1.46 -21.05
CA SER A 32 -18.65 -0.33 -21.98
C SER A 32 -18.30 1.00 -21.30
N ASP A 33 -18.82 1.24 -20.10
CA ASP A 33 -18.55 2.46 -19.35
C ASP A 33 -17.07 2.57 -18.95
N LEU A 34 -16.45 1.47 -18.53
CA LEU A 34 -15.02 1.41 -18.21
C LEU A 34 -14.14 1.70 -19.44
N ASN A 35 -14.51 1.17 -20.62
CA ASN A 35 -13.78 1.44 -21.86
C ASN A 35 -13.88 2.92 -22.27
N ASN A 36 -15.06 3.51 -22.14
CA ASN A 36 -15.27 4.93 -22.40
C ASN A 36 -14.46 5.80 -21.45
N PHE A 37 -14.46 5.48 -20.15
CA PHE A 37 -13.64 6.16 -19.15
C PHE A 37 -12.14 6.06 -19.48
N ALA A 38 -11.65 4.87 -19.79
CA ALA A 38 -10.24 4.64 -20.15
C ALA A 38 -9.81 5.51 -21.33
N LYS A 39 -10.63 5.54 -22.40
CA LYS A 39 -10.38 6.40 -23.57
C LYS A 39 -10.25 7.88 -23.17
N GLN A 40 -11.20 8.39 -22.37
CA GLN A 40 -11.17 9.79 -21.91
C GLN A 40 -9.91 10.10 -21.09
N MET A 41 -9.46 9.19 -20.22
CA MET A 41 -8.26 9.42 -19.41
C MET A 41 -6.99 9.44 -20.26
N VAL A 42 -6.89 8.56 -21.25
CA VAL A 42 -5.77 8.54 -22.21
C VAL A 42 -5.71 9.83 -23.02
N GLU A 43 -6.85 10.34 -23.49
CA GLU A 43 -6.94 11.61 -24.22
C GLU A 43 -6.52 12.80 -23.34
N LYS A 44 -6.90 12.82 -22.05
CA LYS A 44 -6.54 13.89 -21.11
C LYS A 44 -5.06 13.90 -20.71
N ARG A 45 -4.34 12.78 -20.86
CA ARG A 45 -2.94 12.66 -20.43
C ARG A 45 -2.03 13.74 -21.05
N SER A 46 -2.19 14.03 -22.33
CA SER A 46 -1.37 15.02 -23.04
C SER A 46 -1.63 16.47 -22.58
N LEU A 47 -2.77 16.70 -21.93
CA LEU A 47 -3.18 18.00 -21.37
C LEU A 47 -2.96 18.07 -19.85
N SER A 48 -2.43 17.01 -19.23
CA SER A 48 -2.23 16.94 -17.79
C SER A 48 -1.06 17.84 -17.39
N ALA A 49 -1.40 19.02 -16.84
CA ALA A 49 -0.47 20.01 -16.32
C ALA A 49 -1.00 20.57 -14.99
N GLY A 50 -0.11 21.13 -14.17
CA GLY A 50 -0.47 21.81 -12.92
C GLY A 50 -0.46 20.92 -11.66
N TYR A 51 -0.12 19.63 -11.78
CA TYR A 51 0.09 18.72 -10.65
C TYR A 51 1.42 17.97 -10.81
N PRO A 52 2.17 17.70 -9.71
CA PRO A 52 3.47 17.05 -9.75
C PRO A 52 3.32 15.52 -9.90
N VAL A 53 2.72 15.07 -11.00
CA VAL A 53 2.51 13.65 -11.30
C VAL A 53 3.31 13.28 -12.54
N ASN A 54 4.29 12.39 -12.37
CA ASN A 54 5.06 11.87 -13.50
C ASN A 54 4.15 11.06 -14.43
N GLN A 55 4.05 11.48 -15.69
CA GLN A 55 3.30 10.77 -16.71
C GLN A 55 4.15 9.76 -17.50
N ASN A 56 5.45 9.62 -17.23
CA ASN A 56 6.25 8.54 -17.81
C ASN A 56 5.96 7.21 -17.07
N THR A 57 4.95 6.49 -17.53
CA THR A 57 4.39 5.28 -16.92
C THR A 57 4.52 4.05 -17.80
N GLU A 58 5.61 3.94 -18.57
CA GLU A 58 5.89 2.84 -19.49
C GLU A 58 6.23 1.52 -18.74
N LEU A 59 5.22 0.94 -18.09
CA LEU A 59 5.33 -0.28 -17.26
C LEU A 59 4.72 -1.52 -17.94
N LYS A 60 4.50 -1.45 -19.26
CA LYS A 60 3.84 -2.53 -20.02
C LYS A 60 4.54 -3.88 -19.82
N GLU A 61 5.86 -3.91 -19.92
CA GLU A 61 6.65 -5.13 -19.75
C GLU A 61 6.55 -5.68 -18.34
N PHE A 62 6.57 -4.81 -17.33
CA PHE A 62 6.37 -5.20 -15.93
C PHE A 62 4.99 -5.82 -15.70
N TYR A 63 3.92 -5.20 -16.20
CA TYR A 63 2.57 -5.75 -16.05
C TYR A 63 2.40 -7.08 -16.81
N GLN A 64 3.04 -7.22 -17.97
CA GLN A 64 3.05 -8.49 -18.69
C GLN A 64 3.76 -9.58 -17.89
N TRP A 65 4.92 -9.27 -17.30
CA TRP A 65 5.62 -10.19 -16.40
C TRP A 65 4.77 -10.54 -15.17
N TYR A 66 4.15 -9.54 -14.52
CA TYR A 66 3.30 -9.71 -13.33
C TYR A 66 2.13 -10.68 -13.56
N ILE A 67 1.49 -10.58 -14.73
CA ILE A 67 0.43 -11.49 -15.16
C ILE A 67 1.03 -12.87 -15.49
N ASN A 68 2.05 -12.93 -16.35
CA ASN A 68 2.62 -14.19 -16.83
C ASN A 68 3.30 -15.01 -15.73
N SER A 69 3.78 -14.36 -14.66
CA SER A 69 4.39 -15.03 -13.52
C SER A 69 3.35 -15.61 -12.54
N GLY A 70 2.05 -15.39 -12.77
CA GLY A 70 0.97 -15.76 -11.85
C GLY A 70 0.89 -14.87 -10.61
N LEU A 71 1.70 -13.80 -10.52
CA LEU A 71 1.74 -12.95 -9.32
C LEU A 71 0.45 -12.13 -9.18
N ALA A 72 -0.22 -11.85 -10.30
CA ALA A 72 -1.55 -11.23 -10.37
C ALA A 72 -2.65 -12.01 -9.64
N GLU A 73 -2.45 -13.30 -9.39
CA GLU A 73 -3.43 -14.19 -8.76
C GLU A 73 -3.21 -14.32 -7.24
N LEU A 74 -2.18 -13.68 -6.68
CA LEU A 74 -1.81 -13.81 -5.28
C LEU A 74 -2.28 -12.61 -4.45
N ALA A 75 -2.92 -12.90 -3.30
CA ALA A 75 -3.24 -11.90 -2.29
C ALA A 75 -2.03 -11.66 -1.36
N MET A 76 -1.02 -10.92 -1.83
CA MET A 76 0.16 -10.60 -1.03
C MET A 76 -0.12 -9.56 0.06
N ASN A 77 0.61 -9.63 1.18
CA ASN A 77 0.47 -8.68 2.29
C ASN A 77 1.79 -8.51 3.09
N ASN A 78 2.23 -7.27 3.25
CA ASN A 78 3.39 -6.89 4.06
C ASN A 78 2.98 -6.51 5.49
N VAL A 79 2.35 -7.47 6.18
CA VAL A 79 1.89 -7.24 7.54
C VAL A 79 3.06 -7.23 8.52
N GLY A 80 3.12 -6.18 9.34
CA GLY A 80 4.05 -6.07 10.45
C GLY A 80 5.30 -5.26 10.12
N ASN A 81 6.41 -5.61 10.77
CA ASN A 81 7.67 -4.89 10.62
C ASN A 81 8.49 -5.51 9.47
N PRO A 82 8.87 -4.74 8.44
CA PRO A 82 9.64 -5.26 7.30
C PRO A 82 10.99 -5.86 7.69
N ARG A 83 11.63 -5.37 8.76
CA ARG A 83 12.92 -5.89 9.28
C ARG A 83 12.77 -7.15 10.12
N LYS A 84 11.57 -7.72 10.22
CA LYS A 84 11.29 -8.98 10.92
C LYS A 84 10.68 -10.00 9.95
N PRO A 85 10.81 -11.31 10.23
CA PRO A 85 10.06 -12.33 9.51
C PRO A 85 8.57 -11.99 9.55
N SER A 86 7.92 -11.98 8.38
CA SER A 86 6.49 -11.72 8.29
C SER A 86 5.71 -12.90 8.89
N PRO A 87 4.64 -12.67 9.65
CA PRO A 87 3.72 -13.73 10.04
C PRO A 87 2.87 -14.24 8.85
N TYR A 88 2.95 -13.58 7.69
CA TYR A 88 2.27 -13.98 6.47
C TYR A 88 3.27 -14.37 5.37
N GLN A 89 3.08 -15.55 4.78
CA GLN A 89 4.08 -16.12 3.86
C GLN A 89 4.13 -15.40 2.51
N LEU A 90 3.00 -14.89 2.01
CA LEU A 90 2.94 -14.13 0.76
C LEU A 90 3.29 -12.65 1.02
N SER A 91 4.51 -12.42 1.50
CA SER A 91 5.03 -11.11 1.85
C SER A 91 6.21 -10.71 0.94
N THR A 92 6.31 -9.43 0.67
CA THR A 92 7.41 -8.79 -0.08
C THR A 92 8.34 -7.99 0.83
N HIS A 93 8.40 -8.27 2.15
CA HIS A 93 9.30 -7.58 3.11
C HIS A 93 10.75 -7.45 2.61
N LYS A 94 11.27 -8.48 1.91
CA LYS A 94 12.61 -8.42 1.28
C LYS A 94 12.73 -7.19 0.37
N TYR A 95 11.82 -7.05 -0.59
CA TYR A 95 11.83 -5.98 -1.58
C TYR A 95 11.50 -4.62 -0.96
N GLU A 96 10.61 -4.58 0.05
CA GLU A 96 10.36 -3.36 0.82
C GLU A 96 11.63 -2.82 1.49
N ASN A 97 12.42 -3.70 2.11
CA ASN A 97 13.70 -3.32 2.70
C ASN A 97 14.73 -2.90 1.65
N GLU A 98 14.75 -3.53 0.46
CA GLU A 98 15.64 -3.11 -0.63
C GLU A 98 15.34 -1.67 -1.08
N VAL A 99 14.05 -1.29 -1.17
CA VAL A 99 13.64 0.09 -1.46
C VAL A 99 14.09 1.05 -0.37
N VAL A 100 13.84 0.72 0.91
CA VAL A 100 14.28 1.54 2.05
C VAL A 100 15.80 1.71 2.05
N ASP A 101 16.54 0.62 1.85
CA ASP A 101 18.01 0.60 1.83
C ASP A 101 18.59 1.39 0.65
N PHE A 102 17.88 1.45 -0.47
CA PHE A 102 18.25 2.26 -1.63
C PHE A 102 18.13 3.76 -1.32
N PHE A 103 17.03 4.19 -0.71
CA PHE A 103 16.78 5.61 -0.43
C PHE A 103 17.52 6.15 0.80
N ALA A 104 17.76 5.33 1.82
CA ALA A 104 18.39 5.74 3.07
C ALA A 104 19.66 6.61 2.90
N PRO A 105 20.69 6.20 2.13
CA PRO A 105 21.89 7.02 1.95
C PRO A 105 21.64 8.30 1.14
N LEU A 106 20.66 8.32 0.23
CA LEU A 106 20.30 9.52 -0.55
C LEU A 106 19.74 10.64 0.34
N TYR A 107 19.18 10.26 1.49
CA TYR A 107 18.68 11.19 2.51
C TYR A 107 19.64 11.36 3.71
N GLY A 108 20.87 10.85 3.61
CA GLY A 108 21.90 11.00 4.63
C GLY A 108 21.77 10.03 5.82
N PHE A 109 20.96 8.98 5.71
CA PHE A 109 20.87 7.94 6.74
C PHE A 109 21.91 6.84 6.50
N ASN A 110 22.51 6.35 7.59
CA ASN A 110 23.30 5.13 7.54
C ASN A 110 22.37 3.93 7.33
N LYS A 111 22.61 3.15 6.27
CA LYS A 111 21.81 1.97 5.91
C LYS A 111 21.57 1.04 7.10
N ASN A 112 22.61 0.75 7.89
CA ASN A 112 22.53 -0.20 9.00
C ASN A 112 21.87 0.36 10.27
N GLU A 113 21.63 1.68 10.31
CA GLU A 113 21.02 2.38 11.43
C GLU A 113 19.65 2.96 11.04
N SER A 114 19.17 2.64 9.85
CA SER A 114 17.91 3.13 9.29
C SER A 114 16.79 2.10 9.40
N TRP A 115 15.60 2.58 9.74
CA TRP A 115 14.36 1.80 9.70
C TRP A 115 13.30 2.60 8.94
N GLY A 116 12.51 1.91 8.12
CA GLY A 116 11.47 2.54 7.31
C GLY A 116 10.47 1.51 6.80
N ILE A 117 9.41 2.02 6.19
CA ILE A 117 8.33 1.28 5.54
C ILE A 117 8.02 1.95 4.20
N VAL A 118 7.48 1.19 3.25
CA VAL A 118 6.91 1.75 2.01
C VAL A 118 5.44 2.11 2.28
N THR A 119 5.12 3.39 2.18
CA THR A 119 3.77 3.91 2.48
C THR A 119 2.91 4.03 1.23
N PHE A 120 1.59 4.14 1.41
CA PHE A 120 0.66 4.25 0.28
C PHE A 120 0.72 5.61 -0.44
N SER A 121 1.15 6.65 0.26
CA SER A 121 1.27 8.01 -0.28
C SER A 121 2.19 8.86 0.60
N GLY A 122 2.50 10.07 0.13
CA GLY A 122 3.16 11.09 0.95
C GLY A 122 2.34 11.50 2.18
N THR A 123 1.01 11.58 2.07
CA THR A 123 0.13 11.88 3.21
C THR A 123 0.22 10.79 4.28
N ASP A 124 0.20 9.53 3.88
CA ASP A 124 0.35 8.38 4.77
C ASP A 124 1.73 8.40 5.46
N GLY A 125 2.80 8.66 4.69
CA GLY A 125 4.15 8.86 5.23
C GLY A 125 4.26 10.01 6.24
N ASN A 126 3.63 11.15 5.95
CA ASN A 126 3.59 12.30 6.86
C ASN A 126 2.86 11.96 8.16
N ASN A 127 1.73 11.24 8.08
CA ASN A 127 1.00 10.79 9.27
C ASN A 127 1.86 9.88 10.15
N HIS A 128 2.59 8.95 9.55
CA HIS A 128 3.56 8.12 10.28
C HIS A 128 4.68 8.96 10.91
N GLY A 129 5.26 9.92 10.16
CA GLY A 129 6.29 10.81 10.67
C GLY A 129 5.83 11.63 11.87
N VAL A 130 4.63 12.24 11.79
CA VAL A 130 4.01 12.98 12.90
C VAL A 130 3.77 12.06 14.10
N TYR A 131 3.24 10.85 13.88
CA TYR A 131 3.02 9.89 14.95
C TYR A 131 4.34 9.52 15.67
N PHE A 132 5.39 9.15 14.93
CA PHE A 132 6.68 8.78 15.50
C PHE A 132 7.35 9.95 16.20
N GLY A 133 7.36 11.13 15.58
CA GLY A 133 7.90 12.35 16.16
C GLY A 133 7.19 12.73 17.46
N ALA A 134 5.85 12.66 17.48
CA ALA A 134 5.07 12.98 18.66
C ALA A 134 5.33 12.00 19.82
N LYS A 135 5.40 10.70 19.52
CA LYS A 135 5.72 9.66 20.51
C LYS A 135 7.14 9.82 21.05
N TYR A 136 8.10 10.10 20.18
CA TYR A 136 9.50 10.31 20.55
C TYR A 136 9.66 11.53 21.48
N LEU A 137 9.08 12.67 21.08
CA LEU A 137 9.13 13.90 21.87
C LEU A 137 8.46 13.73 23.24
N LEU A 138 7.26 13.14 23.28
CA LEU A 138 6.57 12.85 24.54
C LEU A 138 7.41 11.96 25.46
N ALA A 139 8.07 10.93 24.91
CA ALA A 139 8.93 10.04 25.69
C ALA A 139 10.16 10.78 26.24
N LYS A 140 10.76 11.68 25.46
CA LYS A 140 11.96 12.45 25.83
C LYS A 140 11.68 13.59 26.81
N THR A 141 10.60 14.34 26.61
CA THR A 141 10.33 15.60 27.33
C THR A 141 9.25 15.46 28.39
N ARG A 142 8.45 14.38 28.34
CA ARG A 142 7.22 14.21 29.13
C ARG A 142 6.13 15.25 28.84
N MET A 143 6.29 16.06 27.80
CA MET A 143 5.30 17.03 27.33
C MET A 143 4.68 16.55 26.03
N LYS A 144 3.37 16.73 25.87
CA LYS A 144 2.70 16.45 24.59
C LYS A 144 3.06 17.56 23.60
N PRO A 145 3.65 17.24 22.44
CA PRO A 145 3.94 18.26 21.44
C PRO A 145 2.64 18.77 20.83
N VAL A 146 2.62 20.06 20.51
CA VAL A 146 1.56 20.70 19.73
C VAL A 146 2.02 20.71 18.28
N VAL A 147 1.20 20.15 17.39
CA VAL A 147 1.48 20.13 15.95
C VAL A 147 0.69 21.27 15.32
N TYR A 148 1.40 22.18 14.67
CA TYR A 148 0.80 23.19 13.80
C TYR A 148 0.95 22.70 12.36
N VAL A 149 -0.15 22.73 11.61
CA VAL A 149 -0.16 22.44 10.18
C VAL A 149 -0.70 23.66 9.45
N SER A 150 -0.15 23.95 8.26
CA SER A 150 -0.60 24.99 7.35
C SER A 150 -1.76 24.54 6.49
#